data_AF-A0A968X2D0-F1
#
_entry.id   AF-A0A968X2D0-F1
#
_cell.length_a   1.000
_cell.length_b   1.000
_cell.length_c   1.000
_cell.angle_alpha   90.00
_cell.angle_beta   90.00
_cell.angle_gamma   90.00
#
_symmetry.space_group_name_H-M   'P 1'
#
loop_
_entity.id
_entity.type
_entity.pdbx_description
1 polymer ?
#
loop_
_entity_poly.entity_id
_entity_poly.type
_entity_poly.pdbx_seq_one_letter_code
_entity_poly.pdbx_strand_id
1 'polypeptide(L)'
;MADAPFAPGEVIMLPDGKVCRVERIGLRATQLYYIDDHAIIYVPNKELANAAIINIFKPSYDLKATLEIGVAYASDIQQVSSVLLEIAQEHPNVLMSDLPRRVQLLEACLARNAAQQERCATLQAVLPKLRHEIALHTHIEALEAKLTELASALRANEHGGLNGKELTTLRAAHLPAMAQTVQNTHTAMQTWLALPDPQALPDEAANDRQRWGEINERLNDKWAGLEKALTKPSADQEMQLDSQTLQLRDWLVTNYKATREPWKDPHVIIKAFGASSIDLQLKYFVDDVRLEHFERPRRIATELMIEIHERFKALNIEIPFQQHDIWVRKS
;
A
#
# COMPACT_ATOMS: atom_id res chain seq x y z
N MET A 1 -19.08 -5.50 -21.05
CA MET A 1 -19.38 -5.31 -19.61
C MET A 1 -19.32 -3.82 -19.35
N ALA A 2 -20.39 -3.23 -18.82
CA ALA A 2 -20.40 -1.82 -18.45
C ALA A 2 -19.40 -1.58 -17.31
N ASP A 3 -18.74 -0.43 -17.29
CA ASP A 3 -17.83 -0.01 -16.24
C ASP A 3 -18.64 0.18 -14.94
N ALA A 4 -18.53 -0.79 -14.02
CA ALA A 4 -19.27 -0.76 -12.76
C ALA A 4 -18.46 0.00 -11.71
N PRO A 5 -19.01 1.05 -11.08
CA PRO A 5 -18.26 1.88 -10.14
C PRO A 5 -17.77 1.10 -8.91
N PHE A 6 -18.49 0.05 -8.51
CA PHE A 6 -18.17 -0.82 -7.38
C PHE A 6 -18.64 -2.26 -7.58
N ALA A 7 -18.08 -3.19 -6.79
CA ALA A 7 -18.42 -4.61 -6.77
C ALA A 7 -18.77 -5.10 -5.34
N PRO A 8 -19.46 -6.25 -5.18
CA PRO A 8 -19.65 -6.87 -3.88
C PRO A 8 -18.31 -7.10 -3.15
N GLY A 9 -18.28 -6.82 -1.85
CA GLY A 9 -17.09 -6.86 -1.01
C GLY A 9 -16.31 -5.55 -0.95
N GLU A 10 -16.51 -4.62 -1.89
CA GLU A 10 -15.84 -3.31 -1.86
C GLU A 10 -16.49 -2.34 -0.86
N VAL A 11 -15.68 -1.44 -0.30
CA VAL A 11 -16.16 -0.38 0.60
C VAL A 11 -16.31 0.93 -0.17
N ILE A 12 -17.48 1.54 -0.05
CA ILE A 12 -17.84 2.81 -0.67
C ILE A 12 -18.27 3.83 0.38
N MET A 13 -18.04 5.10 0.10
CA MET A 13 -18.60 6.21 0.87
C MET A 13 -19.74 6.84 0.08
N LEU A 14 -20.89 6.96 0.74
CA LEU A 14 -22.09 7.60 0.22
C LEU A 14 -22.00 9.14 0.37
N PRO A 15 -22.81 9.92 -0.35
CA PRO A 15 -22.79 11.39 -0.28
C PRO A 15 -23.06 11.97 1.12
N ASP A 16 -23.77 11.23 1.97
CA ASP A 16 -24.05 11.59 3.35
C ASP A 16 -22.88 11.30 4.32
N GLY A 17 -21.75 10.81 3.79
CA GLY A 17 -20.55 10.48 4.54
C GLY A 17 -20.54 9.06 5.12
N LYS A 18 -21.62 8.28 4.96
CA LYS A 18 -21.65 6.90 5.46
C LYS A 18 -20.69 6.02 4.68
N VAL A 19 -19.85 5.29 5.41
CA VAL A 19 -18.91 4.32 4.84
C VAL A 19 -19.53 2.94 4.93
N CYS A 20 -19.78 2.31 3.79
CA CYS A 20 -20.49 1.03 3.73
C CYS A 20 -19.76 0.01 2.86
N ARG A 21 -19.78 -1.26 3.28
CA ARG A 21 -19.38 -2.40 2.45
C ARG A 21 -20.53 -2.85 1.57
N VAL A 22 -20.28 -3.12 0.29
CA VAL A 22 -21.27 -3.64 -0.64
C VAL A 22 -21.48 -5.14 -0.35
N GLU A 23 -22.62 -5.52 0.22
CA GLU A 23 -22.93 -6.94 0.47
C GLU A 23 -23.45 -7.62 -0.79
N ARG A 24 -24.42 -7.00 -1.45
CA ARG A 24 -25.05 -7.57 -2.65
C ARG A 24 -25.71 -6.50 -3.51
N ILE A 25 -25.49 -6.60 -4.82
CA ILE A 25 -26.19 -5.77 -5.82
C ILE A 25 -27.41 -6.54 -6.31
N GLY A 26 -28.60 -6.14 -5.86
CA GLY A 26 -29.87 -6.73 -6.29
C GLY A 26 -30.47 -6.04 -7.52
N LEU A 27 -31.61 -6.54 -8.00
CA LEU A 27 -32.28 -5.99 -9.20
C LEU A 27 -32.82 -4.56 -9.00
N ARG A 28 -33.32 -4.24 -7.80
CA ARG A 28 -33.96 -2.94 -7.49
C ARG A 28 -33.22 -2.11 -6.46
N ALA A 29 -32.52 -2.78 -5.55
CA ALA A 29 -31.78 -2.18 -4.47
C ALA A 29 -30.48 -2.92 -4.25
N THR A 30 -29.49 -2.19 -3.76
CA THR A 30 -28.21 -2.70 -3.31
C THR A 30 -28.22 -2.74 -1.78
N GLN A 31 -27.76 -3.87 -1.23
CA GLN A 31 -27.57 -4.07 0.21
C GLN A 31 -26.17 -3.59 0.58
N LEU A 32 -26.10 -2.63 1.50
CA LEU A 32 -24.88 -2.03 2.00
C LEU A 32 -24.78 -2.28 3.50
N TYR A 33 -23.66 -2.80 3.97
CA TYR A 33 -23.37 -2.92 5.40
C TYR A 33 -22.70 -1.63 5.89
N TYR A 34 -23.40 -0.86 6.71
CA TYR A 34 -22.87 0.34 7.34
C TYR A 34 -21.95 -0.05 8.50
N ILE A 35 -20.68 0.29 8.37
CA ILE A 35 -19.62 -0.17 9.26
C ILE A 35 -19.80 0.39 10.67
N ASP A 36 -20.18 1.67 10.80
CA ASP A 36 -20.24 2.35 12.11
C ASP A 36 -21.40 1.87 12.99
N ASP A 37 -22.58 1.65 12.40
CA ASP A 37 -23.78 1.26 13.14
C ASP A 37 -24.03 -0.27 13.12
N HIS A 38 -23.15 -1.06 12.50
CA HIS A 38 -23.32 -2.50 12.33
C HIS A 38 -24.68 -2.89 11.72
N ALA A 39 -25.15 -2.16 10.71
CA ALA A 39 -26.49 -2.29 10.14
C ALA A 39 -26.51 -2.47 8.62
N ILE A 40 -27.50 -3.20 8.09
CA ILE A 40 -27.72 -3.30 6.64
C ILE A 40 -28.66 -2.18 6.18
N ILE A 41 -28.17 -1.36 5.26
CA ILE A 41 -28.91 -0.31 4.55
C ILE A 41 -29.32 -0.84 3.17
N TYR A 42 -30.57 -0.60 2.78
CA TYR A 42 -31.09 -0.91 1.45
C TYR A 42 -31.20 0.38 0.66
N VAL A 43 -30.35 0.54 -0.37
CA VAL A 43 -30.37 1.74 -1.22
C VAL A 43 -30.92 1.39 -2.61
N PRO A 44 -31.96 2.07 -3.10
CA PRO A 44 -32.46 1.88 -4.46
C PRO A 44 -31.36 2.10 -5.51
N ASN A 45 -31.28 1.23 -6.52
CA ASN A 45 -30.23 1.31 -7.55
C ASN A 45 -30.28 2.63 -8.34
N LYS A 46 -31.49 3.21 -8.52
CA LYS A 46 -31.67 4.51 -9.16
C LYS A 46 -31.03 5.65 -8.35
N GLU A 47 -31.02 5.55 -7.02
CA GLU A 47 -30.40 6.54 -6.15
C GLU A 47 -28.87 6.45 -6.25
N LEU A 48 -28.32 5.24 -6.15
CA LEU A 48 -26.87 5.00 -6.32
C LEU A 48 -26.37 5.42 -7.72
N ALA A 49 -27.14 5.17 -8.77
CA ALA A 49 -26.75 5.52 -10.14
C ALA A 49 -26.68 7.05 -10.37
N ASN A 50 -27.40 7.85 -9.58
CA ASN A 50 -27.41 9.30 -9.69
C ASN A 50 -26.51 9.99 -8.64
N ALA A 51 -25.95 9.23 -7.69
CA ALA A 51 -25.12 9.75 -6.62
C ALA A 51 -23.64 9.75 -6.99
N ALA A 52 -22.89 10.74 -6.51
CA ALA A 52 -21.43 10.68 -6.50
C ALA A 52 -20.98 9.70 -5.42
N ILE A 53 -20.47 8.54 -5.82
CA ILE A 53 -20.00 7.49 -4.91
C ILE A 53 -18.48 7.49 -4.91
N ILE A 54 -17.89 7.50 -3.72
CA ILE A 54 -16.44 7.39 -3.55
C ILE A 54 -16.13 5.92 -3.26
N ASN A 55 -15.43 5.25 -4.17
CA ASN A 55 -14.96 3.88 -3.93
C ASN A 55 -13.62 3.94 -3.19
N ILE A 56 -13.61 3.51 -1.92
CA ILE A 56 -12.43 3.62 -1.05
C ILE A 56 -11.36 2.60 -1.41
N PHE A 57 -11.74 1.49 -2.06
CA PHE A 57 -10.84 0.39 -2.43
C PHE A 57 -10.16 0.60 -3.80
N LYS A 58 -10.41 1.74 -4.44
CA LYS A 58 -9.81 2.12 -5.73
C LYS A 58 -9.02 3.43 -5.58
N PRO A 59 -7.84 3.57 -6.21
CA PRO A 59 -7.19 2.61 -7.13
C PRO A 59 -6.44 1.48 -6.41
N SER A 60 -6.14 1.63 -5.11
CA SER A 60 -5.50 0.62 -4.27
C SER A 60 -6.19 0.56 -2.91
N TYR A 61 -5.76 -0.37 -2.06
CA TYR A 61 -6.23 -0.49 -0.68
C TYR A 61 -5.50 0.45 0.30
N ASP A 62 -4.62 1.32 -0.22
CA ASP A 62 -3.94 2.33 0.58
C ASP A 62 -4.91 3.49 0.82
N LEU A 63 -5.11 3.90 2.07
CA LEU A 63 -6.00 5.02 2.40
C LEU A 63 -5.22 6.22 2.88
N LYS A 64 -5.45 7.37 2.23
CA LYS A 64 -4.97 8.65 2.73
C LYS A 64 -5.73 9.06 3.98
N ALA A 65 -4.99 9.32 5.06
CA ALA A 65 -5.52 9.85 6.31
C ALA A 65 -4.85 11.19 6.64
N THR A 66 -5.50 11.96 7.51
CA THR A 66 -5.00 13.27 7.95
C THR A 66 -5.35 13.47 9.42
N LEU A 67 -4.35 13.81 10.22
CA LEU A 67 -4.53 14.27 11.60
C LEU A 67 -4.35 15.78 11.64
N GLU A 68 -5.26 16.45 12.34
CA GLU A 68 -5.24 17.89 12.58
C GLU A 68 -4.65 18.12 13.97
N ILE A 69 -3.54 18.86 14.06
CA ILE A 69 -2.82 19.11 15.31
C ILE A 69 -2.63 20.61 15.49
N GLY A 70 -3.16 21.17 16.58
CA GLY A 70 -2.89 22.54 16.99
C GLY A 70 -1.73 22.60 17.99
N VAL A 71 -0.77 23.51 17.78
CA VAL A 71 0.30 23.79 18.74
C VAL A 71 0.34 25.27 19.10
N ALA A 72 0.86 25.59 20.28
CA ALA A 72 0.98 26.97 20.74
C ALA A 72 1.94 27.77 19.84
N TYR A 73 1.67 29.06 19.65
CA TYR A 73 2.52 29.95 18.83
C TYR A 73 3.97 30.04 19.30
N ALA A 74 4.23 29.79 20.58
CA ALA A 74 5.57 29.78 21.15
C ALA A 74 6.37 28.51 20.82
N SER A 75 5.74 27.48 20.25
CA SER A 75 6.39 26.21 19.91
C SER A 75 7.30 26.34 18.67
N ASP A 76 8.43 25.65 18.68
CA ASP A 76 9.30 25.56 17.50
C ASP A 76 8.67 24.64 16.45
N ILE A 77 8.15 25.24 15.38
CA ILE A 77 7.47 24.55 14.28
C ILE A 77 8.37 23.50 13.61
N GLN A 78 9.68 23.76 13.51
CA GLN A 78 10.61 22.80 12.90
C GLN A 78 10.78 21.57 13.78
N GLN A 79 10.89 21.77 15.09
CA GLN A 79 10.92 20.68 16.06
C GLN A 79 9.60 19.88 16.04
N VAL A 80 8.45 20.58 16.08
CA VAL A 80 7.13 19.93 16.06
C VAL A 80 6.96 19.09 14.79
N SER A 81 7.28 19.65 13.62
CA SER A 81 7.15 18.96 12.34
C SER A 81 8.06 17.73 12.27
N SER A 82 9.28 17.82 12.80
CA SER A 82 10.23 16.70 12.85
C SER A 82 9.71 15.57 13.73
N VAL A 83 9.16 15.89 14.90
CA VAL A 83 8.59 14.91 15.84
C VAL A 83 7.37 14.23 15.25
N LEU A 84 6.44 14.99 14.66
CA LEU A 84 5.24 14.44 14.00
C LEU A 84 5.61 13.48 12.86
N LEU A 85 6.61 13.85 12.05
CA LEU A 85 7.10 13.01 10.96
C LEU A 85 7.75 11.72 11.48
N GLU A 86 8.61 11.82 12.50
CA GLU A 86 9.25 10.67 13.13
C GLU A 86 8.20 9.68 13.66
N ILE A 87 7.20 10.18 14.39
CA ILE A 87 6.11 9.35 14.94
C ILE A 87 5.36 8.60 13.82
N ALA A 88 5.03 9.28 12.72
CA ALA A 88 4.34 8.66 11.60
C ALA A 88 5.20 7.60 10.90
N GLN A 89 6.49 7.87 10.68
CA GLN A 89 7.42 6.94 10.03
C GLN A 89 7.71 5.70 10.89
N GLU A 90 7.62 5.83 12.21
CA GLU A 90 7.82 4.74 13.17
C GLU A 90 6.57 3.89 13.40
N HIS A 91 5.46 4.21 12.73
CA HIS A 91 4.23 3.46 12.87
C HIS A 91 4.22 2.20 11.96
N PRO A 92 3.91 1.01 12.48
CA PRO A 92 3.96 -0.25 11.73
C PRO A 92 2.94 -0.36 10.58
N ASN A 93 1.87 0.43 10.59
CA ASN A 93 0.85 0.42 9.54
C ASN A 93 0.74 1.74 8.75
N VAL A 94 1.73 2.64 8.89
CA VAL A 94 1.86 3.82 8.02
C VAL A 94 2.79 3.48 6.86
N LEU A 95 2.40 3.85 5.64
CA LEU A 95 3.22 3.61 4.45
C LEU A 95 4.46 4.50 4.44
N MET A 96 5.54 3.90 3.95
CA MET A 96 6.81 4.56 3.66
C MET A 96 7.45 3.84 2.48
N SER A 97 7.93 4.61 1.52
CA SER A 97 8.53 4.18 0.25
C SER A 97 9.86 3.45 0.48
N ASP A 98 10.76 4.06 1.25
CA ASP A 98 12.06 3.51 1.60
C ASP A 98 11.93 2.45 2.70
N LEU A 99 11.74 1.18 2.29
CA LEU A 99 11.62 0.05 3.21
C LEU A 99 12.89 -0.20 4.04
N PRO A 100 14.12 -0.17 3.49
CA PRO A 100 15.33 -0.27 4.29
C PRO A 100 15.40 0.78 5.40
N ARG A 101 15.14 2.05 5.08
CA ARG A 101 15.08 3.11 6.09
C ARG A 101 13.97 2.87 7.10
N ARG A 102 12.81 2.40 6.65
CA ARG A 102 11.70 2.05 7.52
C ARG A 102 12.10 0.99 8.55
N VAL A 103 12.76 -0.09 8.14
CA VAL A 103 13.23 -1.14 9.06
C VAL A 103 14.19 -0.56 10.11
N GLN A 104 15.13 0.29 9.71
CA GLN A 104 16.03 0.97 10.64
C GLN A 104 15.29 1.83 11.66
N LEU A 105 14.28 2.58 11.23
CA LEU A 105 13.46 3.43 12.11
C LEU A 105 12.66 2.58 13.11
N LEU A 106 12.04 1.49 12.66
CA LEU A 106 11.29 0.60 13.54
C LEU A 106 12.19 -0.12 14.55
N GLU A 107 13.39 -0.53 14.14
CA GLU A 107 14.40 -1.12 15.04
C GLU A 107 14.89 -0.10 16.08
N ALA A 108 15.13 1.14 15.67
CA ALA A 108 15.46 2.22 16.59
C ALA A 108 14.32 2.51 17.58
N CYS A 109 13.08 2.54 17.08
CA CYS A 109 11.89 2.70 17.92
C CYS A 109 11.74 1.56 18.94
N LEU A 110 11.97 0.32 18.52
CA LEU A 110 11.98 -0.85 19.40
C LEU A 110 13.05 -0.72 20.50
N ALA A 111 14.27 -0.28 20.14
CA ALA A 111 15.35 -0.08 21.10
C ALA A 111 15.03 1.02 22.11
N ARG A 112 14.43 2.15 21.68
CA ARG A 112 14.03 3.25 22.58
C ARG A 112 12.90 2.86 23.53
N ASN A 113 11.99 2.01 23.08
CA ASN A 113 10.78 1.63 23.83
C ASN A 113 10.87 0.27 24.51
N ALA A 114 12.08 -0.28 24.74
CA ALA A 114 12.26 -1.64 25.25
C ALA A 114 11.51 -1.98 26.56
N ALA A 115 11.18 -0.96 27.37
CA ALA A 115 10.39 -1.12 28.60
C ALA A 115 8.85 -1.20 28.36
N GLN A 116 8.36 -0.83 27.17
CA GLN A 116 6.94 -0.86 26.78
C GLN A 116 6.60 -2.18 26.07
N GLN A 117 6.18 -3.17 26.84
CA GLN A 117 6.06 -4.57 26.39
C GLN A 117 5.07 -4.77 25.23
N GLU A 118 3.92 -4.10 25.23
CA GLU A 118 2.88 -4.25 24.21
C GLU A 118 3.29 -3.66 22.85
N ARG A 119 3.83 -2.43 22.86
CA ARG A 119 4.32 -1.75 21.66
C ARG A 119 5.49 -2.50 21.01
N CYS A 120 6.40 -3.03 21.83
CA CYS A 120 7.51 -3.83 21.36
C CYS A 120 7.05 -5.13 20.69
N ALA A 121 6.00 -5.78 21.20
CA ALA A 121 5.48 -7.02 20.63
C ALA A 121 4.95 -6.83 19.20
N THR A 122 4.19 -5.76 18.97
CA THR A 122 3.68 -5.40 17.63
C THR A 122 4.83 -5.15 16.63
N LEU A 123 5.82 -4.34 17.02
CA LEU A 123 6.98 -4.05 16.16
C LEU A 123 7.80 -5.31 15.86
N GLN A 124 8.02 -6.16 16.85
CA GLN A 124 8.73 -7.44 16.70
C GLN A 124 8.01 -8.39 15.73
N ALA A 125 6.68 -8.38 15.70
CA ALA A 125 5.88 -9.20 14.80
C ALA A 125 5.92 -8.69 13.34
N VAL A 126 5.98 -7.37 13.14
CA VAL A 126 5.95 -6.74 11.80
C VAL A 126 7.31 -6.79 11.10
N LEU A 127 8.41 -6.65 11.84
CA LEU A 127 9.77 -6.56 11.29
C LEU A 127 10.17 -7.72 10.35
N PRO A 128 9.95 -9.00 10.70
CA PRO A 128 10.27 -10.12 9.81
C PRO A 128 9.56 -10.01 8.46
N LYS A 129 8.25 -9.69 8.48
CA LYS A 129 7.45 -9.55 7.26
C LYS A 129 7.97 -8.43 6.35
N LEU A 130 8.37 -7.28 6.94
CA LEU A 130 9.00 -6.19 6.19
C LEU A 130 10.34 -6.58 5.56
N ARG A 131 11.16 -7.38 6.26
CA ARG A 131 12.43 -7.89 5.69
C ARG A 131 12.19 -8.81 4.49
N HIS A 132 11.18 -9.68 4.57
CA HIS A 132 10.78 -10.51 3.42
C HIS A 132 10.20 -9.67 2.28
N GLU A 133 9.50 -8.56 2.58
CA GLU A 133 9.01 -7.62 1.58
C GLU A 133 10.16 -6.92 0.84
N ILE A 134 11.23 -6.52 1.54
CA ILE A 134 12.44 -5.95 0.92
C ILE A 134 13.08 -6.96 -0.04
N ALA A 135 13.26 -8.21 0.41
CA ALA A 135 13.82 -9.27 -0.41
C ALA A 135 12.96 -9.52 -1.66
N LEU A 136 11.64 -9.55 -1.50
CA LEU A 136 10.70 -9.68 -2.60
C LEU A 136 10.83 -8.53 -3.61
N HIS A 137 10.83 -7.27 -3.15
CA HIS A 137 11.01 -6.12 -4.04
C HIS A 137 12.31 -6.18 -4.82
N THR A 138 13.41 -6.58 -4.17
CA THR A 138 14.72 -6.76 -4.82
C THR A 138 14.64 -7.76 -5.98
N HIS A 139 13.91 -8.86 -5.79
CA HIS A 139 13.72 -9.86 -6.85
C HIS A 139 12.79 -9.40 -7.96
N ILE A 140 11.73 -8.65 -7.66
CA ILE A 140 10.83 -8.05 -8.65
C ILE A 140 11.59 -7.06 -9.53
N GLU A 141 12.36 -6.15 -8.94
CA GLU A 141 13.20 -5.17 -9.67
C GLU A 141 14.23 -5.87 -10.57
N ALA A 142 14.89 -6.92 -10.06
CA ALA A 142 15.82 -7.71 -10.84
C ALA A 142 15.13 -8.43 -12.02
N LEU A 143 13.91 -8.93 -11.82
CA LEU A 143 13.13 -9.59 -12.87
C LEU A 143 12.67 -8.58 -13.94
N GLU A 144 12.16 -7.43 -13.53
CA GLU A 144 11.77 -6.35 -14.43
C GLU A 144 12.95 -5.89 -15.31
N ALA A 145 14.12 -5.67 -14.70
CA ALA A 145 15.33 -5.29 -15.40
C ALA A 145 15.73 -6.34 -16.45
N LYS A 146 15.70 -7.64 -16.08
CA LYS A 146 16.02 -8.75 -17.01
C LYS A 146 15.03 -8.88 -18.15
N LEU A 147 13.73 -8.71 -17.90
CA LEU A 147 12.71 -8.72 -18.95
C LEU A 147 12.90 -7.54 -19.91
N THR A 148 13.24 -6.37 -19.39
CA THR A 148 13.53 -5.17 -20.20
C THR A 148 14.80 -5.38 -21.05
N GLU A 149 15.85 -5.95 -20.46
CA GLU A 149 17.09 -6.31 -21.16
C GLU A 149 16.80 -7.30 -22.29
N LEU A 150 16.06 -8.38 -22.02
CA LEU A 150 15.68 -9.36 -23.03
C LEU A 150 14.86 -8.74 -24.16
N ALA A 151 13.85 -7.93 -23.83
CA ALA A 151 13.03 -7.27 -24.85
C ALA A 151 13.88 -6.37 -25.75
N SER A 152 14.87 -5.66 -25.18
CA SER A 152 15.80 -4.83 -25.95
C SER A 152 16.73 -5.67 -26.84
N ALA A 153 17.22 -6.82 -26.34
CA ALA A 153 18.08 -7.73 -27.08
C ALA A 153 17.32 -8.40 -28.24
N LEU A 154 16.05 -8.74 -28.05
CA LEU A 154 15.19 -9.28 -29.11
C LEU A 154 14.97 -8.24 -30.22
N ARG A 155 14.56 -7.01 -29.85
CA ARG A 155 14.35 -5.91 -30.81
C ARG A 155 15.59 -5.58 -31.64
N ALA A 156 16.77 -5.55 -31.02
CA ALA A 156 18.01 -5.24 -31.72
C ALA A 156 18.33 -6.24 -32.84
N ASN A 157 17.87 -7.49 -32.69
CA ASN A 157 18.12 -8.57 -33.65
C ASN A 157 16.96 -8.77 -34.65
N GLU A 158 15.83 -8.07 -34.49
CA GLU A 158 14.69 -8.12 -35.42
C GLU A 158 14.98 -7.40 -36.75
N HIS A 159 15.85 -6.40 -36.79
CA HIS A 159 16.19 -5.65 -38.02
C HIS A 159 16.94 -6.46 -39.08
N GLY A 160 17.49 -7.63 -38.74
CA GLY A 160 18.16 -8.54 -39.67
C GLY A 160 17.40 -9.83 -39.99
N GLY A 161 16.27 -10.08 -39.33
CA GLY A 161 15.67 -11.41 -39.23
C GLY A 161 16.50 -12.29 -38.29
N LEU A 162 15.94 -12.69 -37.15
CA LEU A 162 16.63 -13.54 -36.18
C LEU A 162 17.07 -14.85 -36.84
N ASN A 163 18.37 -15.01 -37.11
CA ASN A 163 18.88 -16.29 -37.55
C ASN A 163 18.79 -17.29 -36.40
N GLY A 164 18.42 -18.56 -36.66
CA GLY A 164 18.27 -19.58 -35.61
C GLY A 164 19.51 -19.77 -34.72
N LYS A 165 20.70 -19.38 -35.19
CA LYS A 165 21.94 -19.33 -34.38
C LYS A 165 21.96 -18.16 -33.40
N GLU A 166 21.57 -16.97 -33.81
CA GLU A 166 21.52 -15.76 -32.96
C GLU A 166 20.50 -15.94 -31.84
N LEU A 167 19.33 -16.50 -32.17
CA LEU A 167 18.31 -16.83 -31.19
C LEU A 167 18.80 -17.89 -30.19
N THR A 168 19.59 -18.88 -30.65
CA THR A 168 20.21 -19.88 -29.76
C THR A 168 21.22 -19.24 -28.81
N THR A 169 22.04 -18.29 -29.29
CA THR A 169 22.99 -17.55 -28.45
C THR A 169 22.28 -16.68 -27.42
N LEU A 170 21.25 -15.93 -27.83
CA LEU A 170 20.42 -15.13 -26.91
C LEU A 170 19.76 -16.01 -25.85
N ARG A 171 19.25 -17.18 -26.23
CA ARG A 171 18.65 -18.12 -25.28
C ARG A 171 19.64 -18.58 -24.24
N ALA A 172 20.82 -19.02 -24.66
CA ALA A 172 21.87 -19.49 -23.77
C ALA A 172 22.34 -18.40 -22.80
N ALA A 173 22.34 -17.13 -23.23
CA ALA A 173 22.72 -15.99 -22.41
C ALA A 173 21.67 -15.59 -21.38
N HIS A 174 20.38 -15.56 -21.76
CA HIS A 174 19.33 -14.95 -20.91
C HIS A 174 18.41 -15.95 -20.18
N LEU A 175 18.01 -17.07 -20.81
CA LEU A 175 16.98 -17.96 -20.24
C LEU A 175 17.35 -18.55 -18.87
N PRO A 176 18.55 -19.11 -18.63
CA PRO A 176 18.89 -19.71 -17.34
C PRO A 176 18.85 -18.70 -16.19
N ALA A 177 19.41 -17.51 -16.41
CA ALA A 177 19.42 -16.45 -15.41
C ALA A 177 18.01 -15.91 -15.12
N MET A 178 17.16 -15.85 -16.14
CA MET A 178 15.78 -15.40 -16.03
C MET A 178 14.91 -16.43 -15.29
N ALA A 179 15.01 -17.72 -15.65
CA ALA A 179 14.33 -18.82 -14.93
C ALA A 179 14.70 -18.83 -13.44
N GLN A 180 15.98 -18.66 -13.11
CA GLN A 180 16.42 -18.54 -11.72
C GLN A 180 15.81 -17.33 -11.02
N THR A 181 15.72 -16.19 -11.71
CA THR A 181 15.15 -14.95 -11.13
C THR A 181 13.65 -15.07 -10.90
N VAL A 182 12.92 -15.71 -11.81
CA VAL A 182 11.49 -16.05 -11.63
C VAL A 182 11.32 -16.96 -10.42
N GLN A 183 12.10 -18.03 -10.31
CA GLN A 183 12.04 -18.94 -9.17
C GLN A 183 12.38 -18.25 -7.84
N ASN A 184 13.37 -17.37 -7.83
CA ASN A 184 13.73 -16.57 -6.66
C ASN A 184 12.58 -15.63 -6.26
N THR A 185 11.96 -14.96 -7.22
CA THR A 185 10.80 -14.08 -7.00
C THR A 185 9.63 -14.87 -6.42
N HIS A 186 9.35 -16.03 -7.01
CA HIS A 186 8.30 -16.93 -6.57
C HIS A 186 8.52 -17.41 -5.13
N THR A 187 9.75 -17.84 -4.83
CA THR A 187 10.14 -18.31 -3.49
C THR A 187 10.08 -17.17 -2.48
N ALA A 188 10.58 -15.98 -2.82
CA ALA A 188 10.51 -14.80 -1.97
C ALA A 188 9.06 -14.45 -1.61
N MET A 189 8.15 -14.51 -2.60
CA MET A 189 6.72 -14.30 -2.38
C MET A 189 6.13 -15.36 -1.43
N GLN A 190 6.47 -16.65 -1.59
CA GLN A 190 6.03 -17.70 -0.66
C GLN A 190 6.54 -17.45 0.77
N THR A 191 7.80 -17.03 0.94
CA THR A 191 8.33 -16.69 2.27
C THR A 191 7.62 -15.49 2.89
N TRP A 192 7.26 -14.48 2.09
CA TRP A 192 6.46 -13.34 2.55
C TRP A 192 5.04 -13.76 2.93
N LEU A 193 4.40 -14.63 2.14
CA LEU A 193 3.05 -15.16 2.39
C LEU A 193 2.94 -16.06 3.62
N ALA A 194 4.04 -16.74 3.97
CA ALA A 194 4.11 -17.59 5.17
C ALA A 194 3.94 -16.78 6.47
N LEU A 195 4.20 -15.47 6.42
CA LEU A 195 4.04 -14.56 7.55
C LEU A 195 2.78 -13.71 7.36
N PRO A 196 1.66 -14.02 8.04
CA PRO A 196 0.46 -13.17 7.99
C PRO A 196 0.75 -11.79 8.59
N ASP A 197 -0.09 -10.81 8.25
CA ASP A 197 -0.06 -9.53 8.95
C ASP A 197 -0.45 -9.78 10.43
N PRO A 198 0.31 -9.26 11.42
CA PRO A 198 0.04 -9.56 12.82
C PRO A 198 -1.31 -9.07 13.34
N GLN A 199 -1.91 -8.06 12.70
CA GLN A 199 -3.22 -7.52 13.05
C GLN A 199 -4.34 -8.05 12.16
N ALA A 200 -4.04 -8.82 11.10
CA ALA A 200 -5.08 -9.38 10.24
C ALA A 200 -5.86 -10.49 10.95
N LEU A 201 -7.18 -10.49 10.74
CA LEU A 201 -8.04 -11.58 11.20
C LEU A 201 -7.76 -12.88 10.42
N PRO A 202 -8.10 -14.06 10.96
CA PRO A 202 -7.76 -15.34 10.32
C PRO A 202 -8.30 -15.50 8.88
N ASP A 203 -9.50 -15.00 8.62
CA ASP A 203 -10.14 -14.98 7.30
C ASP A 203 -9.51 -13.95 6.37
N GLU A 204 -9.20 -12.75 6.87
CA GLU A 204 -8.48 -11.71 6.13
C GLU A 204 -7.09 -12.21 5.67
N ALA A 205 -6.35 -12.83 6.59
CA ALA A 205 -5.06 -13.44 6.31
C ALA A 205 -5.18 -14.61 5.31
N ALA A 206 -6.26 -15.39 5.35
CA ALA A 206 -6.52 -16.45 4.38
C ALA A 206 -6.83 -15.88 2.98
N ASN A 207 -7.66 -14.84 2.91
CA ASN A 207 -8.01 -14.16 1.66
C ASN A 207 -6.78 -13.57 0.97
N ASP A 208 -5.92 -12.90 1.74
CA ASP A 208 -4.68 -12.34 1.21
C ASP A 208 -3.69 -13.42 0.76
N ARG A 209 -3.56 -14.51 1.53
CA ARG A 209 -2.74 -15.66 1.11
C ARG A 209 -3.25 -16.27 -0.19
N GLN A 210 -4.55 -16.44 -0.33
CA GLN A 210 -5.14 -16.96 -1.55
C GLN A 210 -4.87 -16.02 -2.74
N ARG A 211 -5.22 -14.74 -2.61
CA ARG A 211 -5.06 -13.74 -3.67
C ARG A 211 -3.63 -13.67 -4.18
N TRP A 212 -2.68 -13.50 -3.26
CA TRP A 212 -1.27 -13.38 -3.62
C TRP A 212 -0.67 -14.70 -4.07
N GLY A 213 -1.15 -15.84 -3.55
CA GLY A 213 -0.80 -17.17 -4.05
C GLY A 213 -1.21 -17.37 -5.50
N GLU A 214 -2.44 -17.01 -5.87
CA GLU A 214 -2.92 -17.07 -7.26
C GLU A 214 -2.11 -16.15 -8.19
N ILE A 215 -1.73 -14.95 -7.75
CA ILE A 215 -0.85 -14.04 -8.51
C ILE A 215 0.54 -14.66 -8.68
N ASN A 216 1.08 -15.28 -7.63
CA ASN A 216 2.38 -15.93 -7.63
C ASN A 216 2.42 -17.12 -8.61
N GLU A 217 1.38 -17.96 -8.64
CA GLU A 217 1.29 -19.06 -9.62
C GLU A 217 1.13 -18.55 -11.05
N ARG A 218 0.35 -17.47 -11.25
CA ARG A 218 0.22 -16.84 -12.58
C ARG A 218 1.55 -16.32 -13.14
N LEU A 219 2.50 -15.95 -12.28
CA LEU A 219 3.85 -15.58 -12.73
C LEU A 219 4.54 -16.78 -13.38
N ASN A 220 4.49 -17.96 -12.74
CA ASN A 220 5.06 -19.20 -13.29
C ASN A 220 4.39 -19.58 -14.60
N ASP A 221 3.06 -19.51 -14.68
CA ASP A 221 2.31 -19.84 -15.89
C ASP A 221 2.70 -18.92 -17.06
N LYS A 222 2.78 -17.62 -16.81
CA LYS A 222 3.18 -16.63 -17.83
C LYS A 222 4.63 -16.79 -18.24
N TRP A 223 5.51 -17.06 -17.27
CA TRP A 223 6.91 -17.39 -17.53
C TRP A 223 7.03 -18.63 -18.41
N ALA A 224 6.36 -19.74 -18.07
CA ALA A 224 6.39 -20.98 -18.84
C ALA A 224 5.84 -20.77 -20.27
N GLY A 225 4.81 -19.94 -20.43
CA GLY A 225 4.30 -19.52 -21.73
C GLY A 225 5.35 -18.77 -22.56
N LEU A 226 6.03 -17.79 -21.96
CA LEU A 226 7.11 -17.03 -22.60
C LEU A 226 8.32 -17.92 -22.93
N GLU A 227 8.74 -18.77 -22.01
CA GLU A 227 9.86 -19.70 -22.19
C GLU A 227 9.59 -20.69 -23.34
N LYS A 228 8.36 -21.20 -23.44
CA LYS A 228 7.94 -22.04 -24.56
C LYS A 228 7.98 -21.29 -25.90
N ALA A 229 7.49 -20.05 -25.93
CA ALA A 229 7.54 -19.21 -27.13
C ALA A 229 9.00 -18.90 -27.54
N LEU A 230 9.86 -18.61 -26.56
CA LEU A 230 11.27 -18.35 -26.80
C LEU A 230 12.01 -19.58 -27.30
N THR A 231 11.69 -20.80 -26.84
CA THR A 231 12.39 -22.04 -27.22
C THR A 231 11.92 -22.64 -28.55
N LYS A 232 10.63 -22.55 -28.87
CA LYS A 232 10.05 -23.04 -30.13
C LYS A 232 9.05 -22.03 -30.70
N PRO A 233 9.52 -20.92 -31.27
CA PRO A 233 8.62 -19.95 -31.88
C PRO A 233 8.00 -20.55 -33.14
N SER A 234 6.68 -20.37 -33.33
CA SER A 234 6.09 -20.51 -34.67
C SER A 234 6.53 -19.35 -35.57
N ALA A 235 6.41 -19.50 -36.89
CA ALA A 235 6.80 -18.45 -37.85
C ALA A 235 6.11 -17.09 -37.56
N ASP A 236 4.88 -17.09 -37.07
CA ASP A 236 4.15 -15.87 -36.66
C ASP A 236 4.59 -15.33 -35.29
N GLN A 237 5.11 -16.18 -34.41
CA GLN A 237 5.57 -15.81 -33.06
C GLN A 237 6.97 -15.19 -33.05
N GLU A 238 7.82 -15.49 -34.03
CA GLU A 238 9.17 -14.90 -34.13
C GLU A 238 9.13 -13.36 -34.25
N MET A 239 8.05 -12.81 -34.82
CA MET A 239 7.84 -11.36 -34.97
C MET A 239 7.26 -10.65 -33.74
N GLN A 240 6.96 -11.36 -32.64
CA GLN A 240 6.28 -10.80 -31.47
C GLN A 240 6.93 -11.15 -30.12
N LEU A 241 8.13 -11.72 -30.12
CA LEU A 241 8.80 -12.16 -28.88
C LEU A 241 9.14 -10.99 -27.97
N ASP A 242 9.51 -9.83 -28.53
CA ASP A 242 9.73 -8.60 -27.77
C ASP A 242 8.44 -8.14 -27.07
N SER A 243 7.32 -8.12 -27.80
CA SER A 243 6.01 -7.71 -27.30
C SER A 243 5.53 -8.66 -26.20
N GLN A 244 5.70 -9.97 -26.36
CA GLN A 244 5.36 -10.95 -25.33
C GLN A 244 6.20 -10.78 -24.07
N THR A 245 7.49 -10.45 -24.23
CA THR A 245 8.38 -10.16 -23.09
C THR A 245 7.92 -8.91 -22.33
N LEU A 246 7.58 -7.84 -23.05
CA LEU A 246 7.06 -6.61 -22.45
C LEU A 246 5.69 -6.80 -21.80
N GLN A 247 4.81 -7.64 -22.37
CA GLN A 247 3.54 -7.98 -21.74
C GLN A 247 3.71 -8.68 -20.40
N LEU A 248 4.72 -9.56 -20.25
CA LEU A 248 5.04 -10.16 -18.95
C LEU A 248 5.56 -9.11 -17.96
N ARG A 249 6.45 -8.21 -18.41
CA ARG A 249 6.94 -7.10 -17.59
C ARG A 249 5.79 -6.20 -17.11
N ASP A 250 4.92 -5.77 -18.02
CA ASP A 250 3.81 -4.88 -17.70
C ASP A 250 2.82 -5.55 -16.75
N TRP A 251 2.56 -6.85 -16.98
CA TRP A 251 1.76 -7.64 -16.06
C TRP A 251 2.42 -7.73 -14.68
N LEU A 252 3.73 -7.98 -14.60
CA LEU A 252 4.48 -8.03 -13.34
C LEU A 252 4.33 -6.70 -12.58
N VAL A 253 4.66 -5.56 -13.21
CA VAL A 253 4.57 -4.22 -12.58
C VAL A 253 3.15 -3.89 -12.13
N THR A 254 2.13 -4.33 -12.88
CA THR A 254 0.72 -4.00 -12.57
C THR A 254 0.09 -4.92 -11.52
N ASN A 255 0.50 -6.19 -11.46
CA ASN A 255 -0.21 -7.22 -10.67
C ASN A 255 0.57 -7.68 -9.44
N TYR A 256 1.91 -7.60 -9.47
CA TYR A 256 2.69 -7.88 -8.28
C TYR A 256 2.63 -6.72 -7.28
N LYS A 257 3.12 -6.98 -6.08
CA LYS A 257 3.19 -5.97 -5.03
C LYS A 257 4.00 -4.77 -5.51
N ALA A 258 3.31 -3.65 -5.73
CA ALA A 258 3.91 -2.43 -6.27
C ALA A 258 4.95 -1.85 -5.31
N THR A 259 6.00 -1.26 -5.87
CA THR A 259 6.92 -0.43 -5.11
C THR A 259 6.16 0.75 -4.52
N ARG A 260 6.26 0.95 -3.21
CA ARG A 260 5.57 2.03 -2.51
C ARG A 260 6.04 3.38 -3.04
N GLU A 261 5.09 4.22 -3.43
CA GLU A 261 5.38 5.46 -4.13
C GLU A 261 5.76 6.58 -3.14
N PRO A 262 6.84 7.36 -3.39
CA PRO A 262 7.30 8.39 -2.44
C PRO A 262 6.27 9.46 -2.08
N TRP A 263 5.30 9.74 -2.96
CA TRP A 263 4.22 10.70 -2.68
C TRP A 263 3.23 10.21 -1.61
N LYS A 264 3.27 8.91 -1.26
CA LYS A 264 2.51 8.32 -0.14
C LYS A 264 3.24 8.42 1.20
N ASP A 265 4.47 8.93 1.23
CA ASP A 265 5.22 9.10 2.47
C ASP A 265 4.55 10.13 3.38
N PRO A 266 4.63 9.93 4.71
CA PRO A 266 4.07 10.87 5.66
C PRO A 266 4.75 12.23 5.53
N HIS A 267 3.96 13.29 5.66
CA HIS A 267 4.46 14.66 5.63
C HIS A 267 3.59 15.58 6.49
N VAL A 268 4.21 16.63 7.01
CA VAL A 268 3.56 17.64 7.84
C VAL A 268 3.41 18.93 7.03
N ILE A 269 2.24 19.55 7.10
CA ILE A 269 2.02 20.88 6.53
C ILE A 269 1.45 21.83 7.56
N ILE A 270 1.80 23.11 7.45
CA ILE A 270 1.11 24.19 8.17
C ILE A 270 -0.15 24.50 7.37
N LYS A 271 -1.31 24.22 7.98
CA LYS A 271 -2.62 24.44 7.36
C LYS A 271 -3.03 25.91 7.47
N ALA A 272 -2.92 26.47 8.67
CA ALA A 272 -3.34 27.83 8.97
C ALA A 272 -2.69 28.34 10.26
N PHE A 273 -2.75 29.67 10.43
CA PHE A 273 -2.48 30.35 11.69
C PHE A 273 -3.83 30.70 12.31
N GLY A 274 -4.26 29.89 13.28
CA GLY A 274 -5.55 30.03 13.98
C GLY A 274 -5.54 31.13 15.04
N ALA A 275 -6.69 31.38 15.66
CA ALA A 275 -6.81 32.43 16.67
C ALA A 275 -5.92 32.21 17.91
N SER A 276 -5.70 30.95 18.29
CA SER A 276 -4.93 30.56 19.49
C SER A 276 -3.91 29.44 19.23
N SER A 277 -3.75 29.00 17.99
CA SER A 277 -2.91 27.87 17.60
C SER A 277 -2.26 28.08 16.24
N ILE A 278 -1.13 27.41 16.03
CA ILE A 278 -0.63 27.08 14.70
C ILE A 278 -1.21 25.73 14.33
N ASP A 279 -2.01 25.68 13.27
CA ASP A 279 -2.73 24.49 12.85
C ASP A 279 -1.87 23.70 11.84
N LEU A 280 -1.45 22.51 12.24
CA LEU A 280 -0.65 21.58 11.46
C LEU A 280 -1.52 20.42 10.99
N GLN A 281 -1.20 19.88 9.81
CA GLN A 281 -1.75 18.62 9.32
C GLN A 281 -0.64 17.60 9.16
N LEU A 282 -0.76 16.46 9.84
CA LEU A 282 0.02 15.27 9.54
C LEU A 282 -0.74 14.43 8.52
N LYS A 283 -0.23 14.36 7.30
CA LYS A 283 -0.77 13.55 6.20
C LYS A 283 0.03 12.26 6.08
N TYR A 284 -0.65 11.14 5.94
CA TYR A 284 -0.04 9.83 5.82
C TYR A 284 -0.96 8.87 5.08
N PHE A 285 -0.42 7.74 4.63
CA PHE A 285 -1.20 6.66 4.05
C PHE A 285 -1.19 5.45 4.99
N VAL A 286 -2.38 4.87 5.17
CA VAL A 286 -2.58 3.55 5.78
C VAL A 286 -2.40 2.50 4.70
N ASP A 287 -1.76 1.38 5.05
CA ASP A 287 -1.38 0.32 4.10
C ASP A 287 -2.55 -0.48 3.50
N ASP A 288 -3.31 -1.21 4.31
CA ASP A 288 -4.39 -2.06 3.84
C ASP A 288 -5.65 -1.85 4.68
N VAL A 289 -6.57 -1.06 4.14
CA VAL A 289 -7.81 -0.73 4.85
C VAL A 289 -8.86 -1.82 4.82
N ARG A 290 -8.62 -2.94 4.12
CA ARG A 290 -9.54 -4.09 4.17
C ARG A 290 -9.49 -4.79 5.52
N LEU A 291 -8.37 -4.67 6.22
CA LEU A 291 -8.10 -5.38 7.45
C LEU A 291 -8.89 -4.80 8.63
N GLU A 292 -9.05 -5.63 9.65
CA GLU A 292 -9.68 -5.26 10.92
C GLU A 292 -11.10 -4.72 10.71
N HIS A 293 -11.83 -5.28 9.74
CA HIS A 293 -13.17 -4.81 9.38
C HIS A 293 -13.26 -3.29 9.07
N PHE A 294 -12.22 -2.73 8.44
CA PHE A 294 -12.10 -1.30 8.14
C PHE A 294 -11.89 -0.39 9.37
N GLU A 295 -11.60 -0.95 10.54
CA GLU A 295 -11.23 -0.19 11.75
C GLU A 295 -9.74 0.18 11.79
N ARG A 296 -8.90 -0.45 10.96
CA ARG A 296 -7.45 -0.17 10.90
C ARG A 296 -7.12 1.34 10.81
N PRO A 297 -7.76 2.16 9.94
CA PRO A 297 -7.50 3.60 9.89
C PRO A 297 -7.79 4.33 11.21
N ARG A 298 -8.87 3.96 11.91
CA ARG A 298 -9.27 4.56 13.20
C ARG A 298 -8.31 4.17 14.31
N ARG A 299 -7.91 2.91 14.36
CA ARG A 299 -6.90 2.41 15.28
C ARG A 299 -5.58 3.16 15.11
N ILE A 300 -5.06 3.23 13.88
CA ILE A 300 -3.81 3.94 13.57
C ILE A 300 -3.89 5.42 13.95
N ALA A 301 -5.00 6.09 13.63
CA ALA A 301 -5.20 7.48 14.03
C ALA A 301 -5.12 7.65 15.55
N THR A 302 -5.74 6.74 16.30
CA THR A 302 -5.72 6.75 17.78
C THR A 302 -4.32 6.50 18.32
N GLU A 303 -3.61 5.48 17.81
CA GLU A 303 -2.23 5.14 18.19
C GLU A 303 -1.28 6.32 17.93
N LEU A 304 -1.38 6.96 16.76
CA LEU A 304 -0.62 8.17 16.44
C LEU A 304 -0.97 9.33 17.38
N MET A 305 -2.24 9.59 17.67
CA MET A 305 -2.64 10.66 18.58
C MET A 305 -2.10 10.46 20.00
N ILE A 306 -2.13 9.23 20.52
CA ILE A 306 -1.57 8.89 21.83
C ILE A 306 -0.06 9.16 21.83
N GLU A 307 0.67 8.67 20.82
CA GLU A 307 2.12 8.87 20.73
C GLU A 307 2.49 10.35 20.58
N ILE A 308 1.75 11.10 19.77
CA ILE A 308 1.93 12.56 19.62
C ILE A 308 1.77 13.24 20.98
N HIS A 309 0.71 12.90 21.72
CA HIS A 309 0.46 13.48 23.03
C HIS A 309 1.60 13.18 24.02
N GLU A 310 2.07 11.93 24.08
CA GLU A 310 3.17 11.53 24.96
C GLU A 310 4.49 12.25 24.61
N ARG A 311 4.85 12.31 23.33
CA ARG A 311 6.08 12.97 22.87
C ARG A 311 6.02 14.49 23.05
N PHE A 312 4.87 15.11 22.77
CA PHE A 312 4.71 16.55 22.98
C PHE A 312 4.85 16.91 24.45
N LYS A 313 4.24 16.11 25.34
CA LYS A 313 4.41 16.27 26.78
C LYS A 313 5.87 16.12 27.22
N ALA A 314 6.58 15.11 26.71
CA ALA A 314 8.00 14.89 27.04
C ALA A 314 8.93 16.02 26.55
N LEU A 315 8.57 16.67 25.44
CA LEU A 315 9.33 17.76 24.83
C LEU A 315 8.84 19.16 25.27
N ASN A 316 7.85 19.23 26.17
CA ASN A 316 7.19 20.48 26.58
C ASN A 316 6.61 21.28 25.40
N ILE A 317 6.11 20.60 24.37
CA ILE A 317 5.36 21.20 23.27
C ILE A 317 3.91 21.35 23.75
N GLU A 318 3.43 22.59 23.82
CA GLU A 318 2.12 22.91 24.36
C GLU A 318 1.02 22.76 23.30
N ILE A 319 -0.02 21.98 23.62
CA ILE A 319 -1.27 21.91 22.85
C ILE A 319 -2.22 22.96 23.44
N PRO A 320 -2.58 24.01 22.68
CA PRO A 320 -3.34 25.12 23.20
C PRO A 320 -4.79 24.70 23.46
N PHE A 321 -5.31 25.04 24.63
CA PHE A 321 -6.73 25.00 24.93
C PHE A 321 -7.38 26.31 24.50
N GLN A 322 -8.69 26.32 24.24
CA GLN A 322 -9.39 27.56 23.91
C GLN A 322 -9.29 28.56 25.06
N GLN A 323 -8.60 29.68 24.83
CA GLN A 323 -8.52 30.79 25.76
C GLN A 323 -9.62 31.81 25.42
N HIS A 324 -10.37 32.25 26.43
CA HIS A 324 -11.38 33.29 26.28
C HIS A 324 -10.93 34.53 27.07
N ASP A 325 -10.73 35.65 26.37
CA ASP A 325 -10.47 36.94 27.03
C ASP A 325 -11.76 37.50 27.61
N ILE A 326 -11.89 37.46 28.95
CA ILE A 326 -13.05 38.02 29.66
C ILE A 326 -12.78 39.50 29.97
N TRP A 327 -13.42 40.38 29.21
CA TRP A 327 -13.40 41.82 29.46
C TRP A 327 -14.46 42.19 30.52
N VAL A 328 -14.04 42.36 31.77
CA VAL A 328 -14.93 42.81 32.85
C VAL A 328 -14.99 44.34 32.86
N ARG A 329 -16.16 44.92 32.51
CA ARG A 329 -16.45 46.34 32.75
C ARG A 329 -17.01 46.49 34.17
N LYS A 330 -16.37 47.29 35.02
CA LYS A 330 -16.97 47.72 36.29
C LYS A 330 -18.09 48.72 35.98
N SER A 331 -19.31 48.39 36.37
CA SER A 331 -20.49 49.26 36.36
C SER A 331 -20.41 50.34 37.44
#